data_AF-A0AA41XFE6-F1
#
_entry.id   AF-A0AA41XFE6-F1
#
_cell.length_a   1.000
_cell.length_b   1.000
_cell.length_c   1.000
_cell.angle_alpha   90.00
_cell.angle_beta   90.00
_cell.angle_gamma   90.00
#
_symmetry.space_group_name_H-M   'P 1'
#
loop_
_entity.id
_entity.type
_entity.pdbx_description
1 polymer ?
#
loop_
_entity_poly.entity_id
_entity_poly.type
_entity_poly.pdbx_seq_one_letter_code
_entity_poly.pdbx_strand_id
1 'polypeptide(L)'
;MSELAGRRSPSAVISAHGVLAGILDMAVTDRRLPRNPARGVKLPRKTGKLNRVYLGHDQVHTLAGLSAHPTLVLCLAYMGIRWGEVTALRVRHINLLRRRLTVEENAVKVGAIIHLGTTRVHERRSVPYPELLSAGLAEQCAD
;
A
#
# COMPACT_ATOMS: atom_id res chain seq x y z
N MET A 1 -21.46 -2.22 24.63
CA MET A 1 -20.53 -1.84 23.53
C MET A 1 -20.97 -0.48 23.00
N SER A 2 -20.04 0.40 22.60
CA SER A 2 -20.40 1.72 22.04
C SER A 2 -21.19 1.55 20.73
N GLU A 3 -22.21 2.39 20.51
CA GLU A 3 -23.10 2.37 19.33
C GLU A 3 -22.33 2.38 18.00
N LEU A 4 -21.20 3.10 17.96
CA LEU A 4 -20.31 3.17 16.78
C LEU A 4 -19.64 1.83 16.45
N ALA A 5 -19.36 1.00 17.44
CA ALA A 5 -18.77 -0.32 17.23
C ALA A 5 -19.77 -1.32 16.60
N GLY A 6 -21.07 -1.06 16.71
CA GLY A 6 -22.11 -1.85 16.04
C GLY A 6 -22.33 -1.46 14.57
N ARG A 7 -21.98 -0.23 14.17
CA ARG A 7 -22.25 0.30 12.82
C ARG A 7 -21.01 0.42 11.92
N ARG A 8 -19.79 0.39 12.48
CA ARG A 8 -18.53 0.58 11.75
C ARG A 8 -17.55 -0.54 12.05
N SER A 9 -16.65 -0.81 11.10
CA SER A 9 -15.60 -1.82 11.31
C SER A 9 -14.68 -1.43 12.48
N PRO A 10 -14.12 -2.39 13.22
CA PRO A 10 -13.18 -2.10 14.31
C PRO A 10 -12.02 -1.20 13.86
N SER A 11 -11.52 -1.38 12.64
CA SER A 11 -10.45 -0.52 12.10
C SER A 11 -10.88 0.93 11.93
N ALA A 12 -12.11 1.18 11.44
CA ALA A 12 -12.62 2.53 11.28
C ALA A 12 -12.82 3.21 12.65
N VAL A 13 -13.38 2.49 13.62
CA VAL A 13 -13.60 3.01 14.98
C VAL A 13 -12.27 3.33 15.66
N ILE A 14 -11.28 2.43 15.58
CA ILE A 14 -9.94 2.65 16.16
C ILE A 14 -9.27 3.86 15.50
N SER A 15 -9.32 3.98 14.17
CA SER A 15 -8.72 5.12 13.47
C SER A 15 -9.38 6.44 13.87
N ALA A 16 -10.71 6.50 13.88
CA ALA A 16 -11.45 7.70 14.26
C ALA A 16 -11.19 8.10 15.73
N HIS A 17 -11.18 7.11 16.64
CA HIS A 17 -10.84 7.35 18.04
C HIS A 17 -9.40 7.86 18.19
N GLY A 18 -8.45 7.29 17.45
CA GLY A 18 -7.05 7.73 17.48
C GLY A 18 -6.88 9.20 17.07
N VAL A 19 -7.59 9.64 16.03
CA VAL A 19 -7.61 11.06 15.61
C VAL A 19 -8.19 11.95 16.70
N LEU A 20 -9.35 11.59 17.26
CA LEU A 20 -9.99 12.35 18.33
C LEU A 20 -9.09 12.44 19.58
N ALA A 21 -8.50 11.31 19.98
CA ALA A 21 -7.59 11.26 21.11
C ALA A 21 -6.38 12.16 20.88
N GLY A 22 -5.78 12.16 19.68
CA GLY A 22 -4.66 13.05 19.34
C GLY A 22 -5.03 14.54 19.39
N ILE A 23 -6.20 14.92 18.87
CA ILE A 23 -6.70 16.31 18.96
C ILE A 23 -6.87 16.73 20.44
N LEU A 24 -7.41 15.85 21.28
CA LEU A 24 -7.60 16.14 22.70
C LEU A 24 -6.28 16.15 23.49
N ASP A 25 -5.28 15.36 23.09
CA ASP A 25 -3.94 15.43 23.67
C ASP A 25 -3.26 16.78 23.38
N MET A 26 -3.42 17.31 22.17
CA MET A 26 -2.97 18.67 21.85
C MET A 26 -3.66 19.70 22.74
N ALA A 27 -4.98 19.61 22.92
CA ALA A 27 -5.72 20.53 23.80
C ALA A 27 -5.29 20.46 25.28
N VAL A 28 -4.86 19.29 25.76
CA VAL A 28 -4.25 19.14 27.09
C VAL A 28 -2.87 19.78 27.14
N THR A 29 -2.06 19.58 26.11
CA THR A 29 -0.72 20.19 25.98
C THR A 29 -0.82 21.72 25.99
N ASP A 30 -1.80 22.27 25.30
CA ASP A 30 -2.12 23.70 25.25
C ASP A 30 -2.82 24.20 26.53
N ARG A 31 -2.98 23.35 27.55
CA ARG A 31 -3.65 23.63 28.83
C ARG A 31 -5.11 24.11 28.69
N ARG A 32 -5.75 23.82 27.56
CA ARG A 32 -7.18 24.09 27.33
C ARG A 32 -8.08 23.03 27.96
N LEU A 33 -7.54 21.84 28.18
CA LEU A 33 -8.18 20.77 28.93
C LEU A 33 -7.24 20.28 30.05
N PRO A 34 -7.77 19.95 31.23
CA PRO A 34 -6.95 19.41 32.32
C PRO A 34 -6.51 17.96 32.07
N ARG A 35 -7.28 17.19 31.28
CA ARG A 35 -6.98 15.80 30.91
C ARG A 35 -7.73 15.39 29.66
N ASN A 36 -7.26 14.36 28.97
CA ASN A 36 -7.90 13.83 27.77
C ASN A 36 -8.97 12.78 28.13
N PRO A 37 -10.28 13.06 27.91
CA PRO A 37 -11.36 12.13 28.23
C PRO A 37 -11.43 10.91 27.29
N ALA A 38 -10.78 10.96 26.12
CA ALA A 38 -10.78 9.84 25.18
C ALA A 38 -9.78 8.73 25.56
N ARG A 39 -8.85 9.01 26.48
CA ARG A 39 -7.88 8.02 26.96
C ARG A 39 -8.53 7.06 27.97
N GLY A 40 -8.14 5.78 27.91
CA GLY A 40 -8.71 4.73 28.77
C GLY A 40 -10.02 4.11 28.27
N VAL A 41 -10.56 4.57 27.13
CA VAL A 41 -11.76 3.99 26.52
C VAL A 41 -11.46 2.62 25.91
N LYS A 42 -12.30 1.62 26.21
CA LYS A 42 -12.20 0.28 25.61
C LYS A 42 -12.61 0.33 24.14
N LEU A 43 -11.66 0.06 23.24
CA LEU A 43 -11.89 0.00 21.80
C LEU A 43 -12.30 -1.39 21.33
N PRO A 44 -13.06 -1.51 20.22
CA PRO A 44 -13.37 -2.80 19.62
C PRO A 44 -12.08 -3.51 19.21
N ARG A 45 -11.99 -4.81 19.47
CA ARG A 45 -10.83 -5.62 19.10
C ARG A 45 -10.86 -5.89 17.59
N LYS A 46 -9.71 -5.74 16.93
CA LYS A 46 -9.52 -6.27 15.57
C LYS A 46 -9.50 -7.80 15.68
N THR A 47 -10.60 -8.46 15.32
CA THR A 47 -10.56 -9.89 15.00
C THR A 47 -9.84 -10.02 13.66
N GLY A 48 -8.65 -10.62 13.68
CA GLY A 48 -7.91 -10.85 12.44
C GLY A 48 -8.75 -11.68 11.47
N LYS A 49 -8.67 -11.38 10.17
CA LYS A 49 -9.09 -12.36 9.16
C LYS A 49 -8.14 -13.56 9.31
N LEU A 50 -8.61 -14.62 9.97
CA LEU A 50 -7.78 -15.73 10.42
C LEU A 50 -7.16 -16.54 9.28
N ASN A 51 -7.71 -16.48 8.06
CA ASN A 51 -7.20 -17.23 6.92
C ASN A 51 -6.83 -16.29 5.77
N ARG A 52 -5.57 -15.85 5.73
CA ARG A 52 -5.01 -15.25 4.51
C ARG A 52 -4.70 -16.38 3.53
N VAL A 53 -5.46 -16.47 2.44
CA VAL A 53 -5.14 -17.40 1.34
C VAL A 53 -4.08 -16.73 0.47
N TYR A 54 -2.93 -17.37 0.36
CA TYR A 54 -1.83 -16.91 -0.47
C TYR A 54 -1.81 -17.72 -1.77
N LEU A 55 -1.54 -17.05 -2.89
CA LEU A 55 -1.40 -17.72 -4.18
C LEU A 55 -0.05 -18.43 -4.26
N GLY A 56 -0.05 -19.66 -4.75
CA GLY A 56 1.15 -20.36 -5.20
C GLY A 56 1.66 -19.82 -6.54
N HIS A 57 2.86 -20.25 -6.95
CA HIS A 57 3.47 -19.80 -8.21
C HIS A 57 2.58 -20.12 -9.42
N ASP A 58 2.07 -21.35 -9.52
CA ASP A 58 1.22 -21.76 -10.66
C ASP A 58 -0.09 -20.97 -10.73
N GLN A 59 -0.65 -20.62 -9.57
CA GLN A 59 -1.86 -19.80 -9.48
C GLN A 59 -1.57 -18.36 -9.90
N VAL A 60 -0.40 -17.81 -9.56
CA VAL A 60 0.05 -16.50 -10.05
C VAL A 60 0.22 -16.53 -11.56
N HIS A 61 0.83 -17.58 -12.12
CA HIS A 61 1.00 -17.71 -13.57
C HIS A 61 -0.35 -17.84 -14.30
N THR A 62 -1.28 -18.59 -13.73
CA THR A 62 -2.64 -18.70 -14.26
C THR A 62 -3.35 -17.35 -14.23
N LEU A 63 -3.26 -16.61 -13.11
CA LEU A 63 -3.81 -15.27 -12.99
C LEU A 63 -3.19 -14.31 -14.01
N ALA A 64 -1.88 -14.37 -14.21
CA ALA A 64 -1.19 -13.54 -15.19
C ALA A 64 -1.65 -13.87 -16.62
N GLY A 65 -1.78 -15.15 -16.97
CA GLY A 65 -2.24 -15.59 -18.30
C GLY A 65 -3.69 -15.20 -18.63
N LEU A 66 -4.53 -15.01 -17.62
CA LEU A 66 -5.91 -14.53 -17.78
C LEU A 66 -6.04 -12.99 -17.74
N SER A 67 -4.95 -12.27 -17.46
CA SER A 67 -4.92 -10.82 -17.34
C SER A 67 -4.64 -10.15 -18.68
N ALA A 68 -5.24 -8.98 -18.91
CA ALA A 68 -4.83 -8.09 -20.00
C ALA A 68 -3.41 -7.52 -19.82
N HIS A 69 -2.88 -7.55 -18.59
CA HIS A 69 -1.56 -7.05 -18.24
C HIS A 69 -0.75 -8.13 -17.49
N PRO A 70 -0.28 -9.18 -18.18
CA PRO A 70 0.43 -10.31 -17.54
C PRO A 70 1.72 -9.85 -16.83
N THR A 71 2.53 -9.00 -17.48
CA THR A 71 3.77 -8.46 -16.91
C THR A 71 3.53 -7.71 -15.60
N LEU A 72 2.47 -6.91 -15.51
CA LEU A 72 2.11 -6.16 -14.31
C LEU A 72 1.75 -7.07 -13.13
N VAL A 73 0.98 -8.13 -13.40
CA VAL A 73 0.61 -9.12 -12.39
C VAL A 73 1.85 -9.82 -11.84
N LEU A 74 2.76 -10.24 -12.73
CA LEU A 74 4.02 -10.88 -12.35
C LEU A 74 4.92 -9.93 -11.56
N CYS A 75 5.01 -8.65 -11.95
CA CYS A 75 5.75 -7.63 -11.18
C CYS A 75 5.24 -7.55 -9.74
N LEU A 76 3.93 -7.40 -9.55
CA LEU A 76 3.31 -7.29 -8.24
C LEU A 76 3.50 -8.54 -7.38
N ALA A 77 3.44 -9.72 -8.00
CA ALA A 77 3.60 -11.00 -7.31
C ALA A 77 5.04 -11.26 -6.86
N TYR A 78 6.03 -10.99 -7.72
CA TYR A 78 7.42 -11.38 -7.48
C TYR A 78 8.30 -10.29 -6.84
N MET A 79 8.00 -9.01 -7.06
CA MET A 79 8.88 -7.92 -6.62
C MET A 79 8.46 -7.31 -5.27
N GLY A 80 7.25 -7.60 -4.79
CA GLY A 80 6.73 -7.04 -3.53
C GLY A 80 6.56 -5.52 -3.54
N ILE A 81 6.53 -4.91 -4.73
CA ILE A 81 6.28 -3.47 -4.91
C ILE A 81 4.80 -3.15 -4.74
N ARG A 82 4.50 -1.97 -4.18
CA ARG A 82 3.11 -1.57 -3.93
C ARG A 82 2.44 -1.10 -5.22
N TRP A 83 1.11 -1.15 -5.26
CA TRP A 83 0.32 -0.67 -6.40
C TRP A 83 0.72 0.73 -6.87
N GLY A 84 0.83 1.69 -5.95
CA GLY A 84 1.23 3.05 -6.34
C GLY A 84 2.70 3.17 -6.76
N GLU A 85 3.58 2.26 -6.32
CA GLU A 85 4.98 2.21 -6.77
C GLU A 85 5.07 1.67 -8.20
N VAL A 86 4.34 0.58 -8.52
CA VAL A 86 4.36 -0.02 -9.86
C VAL A 86 3.71 0.88 -10.91
N THR A 87 2.62 1.57 -10.57
CA THR A 87 1.94 2.50 -11.48
C THR A 87 2.70 3.82 -11.67
N ALA A 88 3.70 4.10 -10.83
CA ALA A 88 4.62 5.22 -11.00
C ALA A 88 5.91 4.83 -11.74
N LEU A 89 6.10 3.56 -12.09
CA LEU A 89 7.27 3.17 -12.87
C LEU A 89 7.27 3.84 -14.23
N ARG A 90 8.47 4.20 -14.68
CA ARG A 90 8.74 4.78 -15.99
C ARG A 90 9.90 4.01 -16.60
N VAL A 91 10.08 4.08 -17.92
CA VAL A 91 11.16 3.38 -18.63
C VAL A 91 12.54 3.64 -17.99
N ARG A 92 12.83 4.89 -17.59
CA ARG A 92 14.08 5.24 -16.89
C ARG A 92 14.34 4.50 -15.57
N HIS A 93 13.31 3.95 -14.95
CA HIS A 93 13.41 3.20 -13.70
C HIS A 93 13.78 1.73 -13.93
N ILE A 94 13.77 1.25 -15.17
CA ILE A 94 13.95 -0.16 -15.52
C ILE A 94 15.36 -0.36 -16.08
N ASN A 95 16.17 -1.16 -15.39
CA ASN A 95 17.47 -1.59 -15.89
C ASN A 95 17.38 -3.04 -16.38
N LEU A 96 17.26 -3.20 -17.69
CA LEU A 96 17.16 -4.51 -18.34
C LEU A 96 18.45 -5.35 -18.21
N LEU A 97 19.61 -4.71 -18.37
CA LEU A 97 20.91 -5.38 -18.29
C LEU A 97 21.20 -5.98 -16.91
N ARG A 98 20.85 -5.26 -15.84
CA ARG A 98 21.10 -5.69 -14.45
C ARG A 98 19.92 -6.42 -13.83
N ARG A 99 18.79 -6.53 -14.55
CA ARG A 99 17.51 -7.03 -14.05
C ARG A 99 17.06 -6.38 -12.75
N ARG A 100 17.02 -5.04 -12.73
CA ARG A 100 16.60 -4.28 -11.55
C ARG A 100 15.61 -3.16 -11.89
N LEU A 101 14.68 -2.93 -10.97
CA LEU A 101 13.81 -1.76 -10.94
C LEU A 101 14.31 -0.74 -9.91
N THR A 102 14.19 0.54 -10.22
CA THR A 102 14.39 1.64 -9.26
C THR A 102 13.03 2.12 -8.79
N VAL A 103 12.73 1.96 -7.49
CA VAL A 103 11.48 2.43 -6.89
C VAL A 103 11.77 3.72 -6.12
N GLU A 104 11.28 4.84 -6.65
CA GLU A 104 11.48 6.18 -6.08
C GLU A 104 10.22 7.06 -6.09
N GLU A 105 9.26 6.76 -6.97
CA GLU A 105 7.99 7.47 -7.10
C GLU A 105 6.81 6.60 -6.64
N ASN A 106 5.70 7.26 -6.29
CA ASN A 106 4.43 6.63 -5.96
C ASN A 106 3.27 7.43 -6.58
N ALA A 107 2.41 6.76 -7.34
CA ALA A 107 1.26 7.34 -8.00
C ALA A 107 -0.02 6.98 -7.23
N VAL A 108 -0.73 7.99 -6.76
CA VAL A 108 -2.00 7.83 -6.03
C VAL A 108 -3.10 8.54 -6.80
N LYS A 109 -4.14 7.79 -7.15
CA LYS A 109 -5.36 8.35 -7.75
C LYS A 109 -6.29 8.87 -6.64
N VAL A 110 -6.57 10.17 -6.65
CA VAL A 110 -7.54 10.82 -5.77
C VAL A 110 -8.64 11.42 -6.65
N GLY A 111 -9.81 10.79 -6.64
CA GLY A 111 -10.88 11.12 -7.58
C GLY A 111 -10.44 10.89 -9.04
N ALA A 112 -10.49 11.94 -9.86
CA ALA A 112 -10.06 11.90 -11.26
C ALA A 112 -8.56 12.20 -11.46
N ILE A 113 -7.86 12.69 -10.44
CA ILE A 113 -6.49 13.22 -10.57
C ILE A 113 -5.48 12.18 -10.07
N ILE A 114 -4.41 12.00 -10.83
CA ILE A 114 -3.26 11.20 -10.41
C ILE A 114 -2.24 12.15 -9.76
N HIS A 115 -1.99 11.94 -8.47
CA HIS A 115 -0.94 12.64 -7.75
C HIS A 115 0.31 11.77 -7.73
N LEU A 116 1.38 12.28 -8.33
CA LEU A 116 2.71 11.73 -8.17
C LEU A 116 3.32 12.30 -6.88
N GLY A 117 3.68 11.42 -5.96
CA GLY A 117 4.42 11.75 -4.77
C GLY A 117 5.73 10.97 -4.72
N THR A 118 6.64 11.43 -3.87
CA THR A 118 7.76 10.59 -3.43
C THR A 118 7.24 9.49 -2.51
N THR A 119 7.95 8.37 -2.42
CA THR A 119 7.57 7.30 -1.48
C THR A 119 7.49 7.85 -0.05
N ARG A 120 6.47 7.42 0.71
CA ARG A 120 6.07 7.99 2.03
C ARG A 120 7.17 7.94 3.11
N VAL A 121 8.29 7.28 2.83
CA VAL A 121 9.48 7.22 3.68
C VAL A 121 10.67 7.14 2.73
N HIS A 122 11.59 8.08 2.83
CA HIS A 122 12.78 8.26 2.00
C HIS A 122 13.64 6.99 1.81
N GLU A 123 13.38 6.19 0.78
CA GLU A 123 14.42 5.33 0.23
C GLU A 123 14.11 4.99 -1.22
N ARG A 124 14.87 5.63 -2.12
CA ARG A 124 15.09 5.10 -3.46
C ARG A 124 15.69 3.72 -3.27
N ARG A 125 14.93 2.68 -3.58
CA ARG A 125 15.42 1.31 -3.46
C ARG A 125 15.48 0.65 -4.81
N SER A 126 16.47 -0.23 -4.96
CA SER A 126 16.61 -1.04 -6.16
C SER A 126 16.08 -2.44 -5.90
N VAL A 127 15.10 -2.89 -6.66
CA VAL A 127 14.45 -4.20 -6.51
C VAL A 127 14.88 -5.12 -7.66
N PRO A 128 15.47 -6.29 -7.39
CA PRO A 128 15.79 -7.25 -8.46
C PRO A 128 14.51 -7.87 -9.02
N TYR A 129 14.56 -8.33 -10.27
CA TYR A 129 13.48 -9.10 -10.86
C TYR A 129 13.97 -10.38 -11.55
N PRO A 130 13.15 -11.45 -11.58
CA PRO A 130 13.54 -12.71 -12.18
C PRO A 130 13.54 -12.62 -13.71
N GLU A 131 14.39 -13.42 -14.34
CA GLU A 131 14.64 -13.40 -15.79
C GLU A 131 13.37 -13.56 -16.64
N LEU A 132 12.37 -14.29 -16.14
CA LEU A 132 11.07 -14.49 -16.79
C LEU A 132 10.35 -13.17 -17.14
N LEU A 133 10.62 -12.07 -16.42
CA LEU A 133 10.03 -10.77 -16.70
C LEU A 133 10.80 -9.94 -17.73
N SER A 134 11.99 -10.37 -18.16
CA SER A 134 12.87 -9.55 -19.02
C SER A 134 12.21 -9.25 -20.37
N ALA A 135 11.63 -10.26 -21.03
CA ALA A 135 10.95 -10.10 -22.31
C ALA A 135 9.72 -9.18 -22.18
N GLY A 136 8.86 -9.46 -21.20
CA GLY A 136 7.67 -8.65 -20.97
C GLY A 136 7.98 -7.21 -20.54
N LEU A 137 9.02 -6.97 -19.75
CA LEU A 137 9.45 -5.61 -19.40
C LEU A 137 10.09 -4.89 -20.58
N ALA A 138 10.86 -5.59 -21.42
CA ALA A 138 11.45 -5.01 -22.62
C ALA A 138 10.37 -4.56 -23.61
N GLU A 139 9.34 -5.38 -23.83
CA GLU A 139 8.19 -5.03 -24.67
C GLU A 139 7.47 -3.77 -24.17
N GLN A 140 7.23 -3.67 -22.85
CA GLN A 140 6.62 -2.48 -22.24
C GLN A 140 7.52 -1.22 -22.25
N CYS A 141 8.79 -1.35 -22.62
CA CYS A 141 9.73 -0.24 -22.76
C CYS A 141 10.01 0.13 -24.23
N ALA A 142 9.40 -0.58 -25.20
CA ALA A 142 9.70 -0.42 -26.62
C ALA A 142 8.99 0.77 -27.29
N ASP A 143 8.08 1.44 -26.57
CA ASP A 143 7.37 2.67 -26.96
C ASP A 143 7.96 3.91 -26.28
#